data_AF-A0A1W2BP29-F1
#
_entry.id   AF-A0A1W2BP29-F1
#
_cell.length_a   1.000
_cell.length_b   1.000
_cell.length_c   1.000
_cell.angle_alpha   90.00
_cell.angle_beta   90.00
_cell.angle_gamma   90.00
#
_symmetry.space_group_name_H-M   'P 1'
#
loop_
_entity.id
_entity.type
_entity.pdbx_description
1 polymer ?
#
loop_
_entity_poly.entity_id
_entity_poly.type
_entity_poly.pdbx_seq_one_letter_code
_entity_poly.pdbx_strand_id
1 'polypeptide(L)'
;MDEKKNKIILWAYLGVMFVFILVVTFVGDDAPHSPAATDTHNEVAMETHAASKGTVEAAAEEKHHAKAGVQANETEVLPAQEQEDVAKDASHAATTGDTAAIETQEAHAVADTAHEGKDPFEGKPSPDEAISLLKKGNQRFVHGESAHPHMNLARLLQAGSENQGDHAYATVITCSDSRVPVEAIFDAGIMDIFVIRVAGNVCDVDERGSIEYGLAHVNTPVLVVLGHTQCGAVTAVTQAVLGHGHALERNIPALVDNIIPAVKKAMADHPEIQGEDIIPMAIEENIWTGIEELFMESPATRNLVAAGKVTVVGAVYDVGEGTIKWLPQEKSMEILKKVEENPDKAVIE
;
A
#
# COMPACT_ATOMS: atom_id res chain seq x y z
N MET A 1 21.70 -32.53 36.97
CA MET A 1 20.63 -32.67 35.96
C MET A 1 20.00 -31.29 35.83
N ASP A 2 19.96 -30.63 34.68
CA ASP A 2 19.69 -31.27 33.39
C ASP A 2 20.22 -30.43 32.21
N GLU A 3 21.43 -30.75 31.79
CA GLU A 3 22.10 -30.23 30.58
C GLU A 3 21.38 -30.68 29.27
N LYS A 4 20.32 -31.51 29.39
CA LYS A 4 19.49 -31.93 28.26
C LYS A 4 18.36 -30.97 27.91
N LYS A 5 17.92 -30.08 28.81
CA LYS A 5 16.80 -29.16 28.51
C LYS A 5 17.19 -28.01 27.57
N ASN A 6 18.43 -27.54 27.62
CA ASN A 6 18.90 -26.47 26.73
C ASN A 6 19.27 -26.95 25.32
N LYS A 7 19.40 -28.26 25.10
CA LYS A 7 19.61 -28.82 23.75
C LYS A 7 18.30 -29.03 22.99
N ILE A 8 17.16 -29.13 23.66
CA ILE A 8 15.86 -29.30 22.98
C ILE A 8 15.34 -27.96 22.42
N ILE A 9 15.66 -26.84 23.09
CA ILE A 9 15.23 -25.50 22.63
C ILE A 9 16.07 -25.00 21.44
N LEU A 10 17.33 -25.41 21.33
CA LEU A 10 18.20 -25.01 20.21
C LEU A 10 17.89 -25.78 18.89
N TRP A 11 17.26 -26.95 18.98
CA TRP A 11 16.85 -27.73 17.79
C TRP A 11 15.47 -27.34 17.26
N ALA A 12 14.63 -26.68 18.05
CA ALA A 12 13.35 -26.15 17.59
C ALA A 12 13.52 -24.86 16.75
N TYR A 13 14.57 -24.06 16.99
CA TYR A 13 14.83 -22.82 16.25
C TYR A 13 15.62 -23.00 14.95
N LEU A 14 16.34 -24.10 14.76
CA LEU A 14 17.02 -24.41 13.48
C LEU A 14 16.15 -25.18 12.48
N GLY A 15 15.03 -25.77 12.92
CA GLY A 15 14.10 -26.52 12.04
C GLY A 15 13.11 -25.65 11.27
N VAL A 16 12.89 -24.40 11.68
CA VAL A 16 11.92 -23.48 11.05
C VAL A 16 12.59 -22.56 10.01
N MET A 17 13.93 -22.50 9.97
CA MET A 17 14.70 -21.72 8.98
C MET A 17 15.10 -22.49 7.70
N PHE A 18 14.58 -23.69 7.48
CA PHE A 18 14.94 -24.52 6.30
C PHE A 18 13.78 -24.85 5.35
N VAL A 19 12.60 -24.25 5.53
CA VAL A 19 11.41 -24.50 4.68
C VAL A 19 11.13 -23.37 3.66
N PHE A 20 11.98 -22.34 3.58
CA PHE A 20 11.78 -21.20 2.67
C PHE A 20 12.80 -21.07 1.52
N ILE A 21 13.40 -22.17 1.08
CA ILE A 21 14.18 -22.19 -0.16
C ILE A 21 13.76 -23.41 -0.98
N LEU A 22 13.43 -23.15 -2.25
CA LEU A 22 13.28 -24.07 -3.38
C LEU A 22 11.85 -24.41 -3.84
N VAL A 23 11.21 -23.48 -4.56
CA VAL A 23 10.34 -23.81 -5.71
C VAL A 23 10.62 -22.82 -6.84
N VAL A 24 11.64 -23.10 -7.64
CA VAL A 24 11.74 -22.63 -9.04
C VAL A 24 11.97 -23.87 -9.87
N THR A 25 10.91 -24.40 -10.47
CA THR A 25 11.02 -25.43 -11.51
C THR A 25 10.70 -24.82 -12.86
N PHE A 26 11.76 -24.69 -13.66
CA PHE A 26 11.82 -25.08 -15.06
C PHE A 26 10.50 -25.53 -15.69
N VAL A 27 10.06 -24.79 -16.72
CA VAL A 27 9.33 -25.37 -17.86
C VAL A 27 10.34 -25.47 -19.00
N GLY A 28 10.57 -26.71 -19.43
CA GLY A 28 11.48 -27.05 -20.52
C GLY A 28 10.91 -26.74 -21.89
N ASP A 29 11.84 -26.35 -22.75
CA ASP A 29 11.78 -26.26 -24.21
C ASP A 29 11.40 -27.60 -24.85
N ASP A 30 10.52 -27.56 -25.85
CA ASP A 30 10.42 -28.58 -26.91
C ASP A 30 9.95 -27.87 -28.18
N ALA A 31 10.89 -27.47 -29.04
CA ALA A 31 10.61 -27.03 -30.40
C ALA A 31 11.62 -27.66 -31.38
N PRO A 32 11.17 -28.43 -32.39
CA PRO A 32 12.05 -28.96 -33.41
C PRO A 32 12.21 -28.00 -34.62
N HIS A 33 13.44 -28.00 -35.13
CA HIS A 33 13.99 -27.58 -36.43
C HIS A 33 13.15 -26.86 -37.52
N SER A 34 13.79 -25.82 -38.07
CA SER A 34 13.54 -25.02 -39.31
C SER A 34 13.41 -25.85 -40.62
N PRO A 35 12.87 -25.30 -41.74
CA PRO A 35 13.64 -24.39 -42.63
C PRO A 35 12.87 -23.24 -43.32
N ALA A 36 13.56 -22.09 -43.45
CA ALA A 36 13.73 -21.16 -44.58
C ALA A 36 12.62 -20.82 -45.63
N ALA A 37 12.80 -19.59 -46.19
CA ALA A 37 12.22 -18.95 -47.41
C ALA A 37 10.98 -18.05 -47.16
N THR A 38 10.86 -16.80 -47.61
CA THR A 38 11.58 -15.98 -48.63
C THR A 38 11.19 -14.50 -48.46
N ASP A 39 12.10 -13.62 -48.86
CA ASP A 39 11.92 -12.19 -49.12
C ASP A 39 10.69 -11.85 -49.96
N THR A 40 10.02 -10.73 -49.65
CA THR A 40 9.67 -9.72 -50.66
C THR A 40 9.59 -8.33 -50.03
N HIS A 41 10.35 -7.43 -50.64
CA HIS A 41 10.37 -5.98 -50.52
C HIS A 41 9.00 -5.30 -50.44
N ASN A 42 8.90 -4.22 -49.65
CA ASN A 42 8.35 -2.99 -50.22
C ASN A 42 9.01 -1.76 -49.59
N GLU A 43 9.73 -1.05 -50.44
CA GLU A 43 10.39 0.23 -50.22
C GLU A 43 9.49 1.30 -50.86
N VAL A 44 9.12 2.35 -50.12
CA VAL A 44 8.70 3.62 -50.72
C VAL A 44 9.43 4.74 -49.97
N ALA A 45 10.24 5.44 -50.75
CA ALA A 45 11.03 6.60 -50.37
C ALA A 45 10.31 7.92 -50.71
N MET A 46 10.98 9.02 -50.31
CA MET A 46 10.80 10.43 -50.70
C MET A 46 9.71 11.21 -49.92
N GLU A 47 9.93 12.43 -49.45
CA GLU A 47 10.87 13.46 -49.89
C GLU A 47 11.10 14.53 -48.81
N THR A 48 12.32 15.08 -48.77
CA THR A 48 12.73 16.25 -47.98
C THR A 48 12.40 17.56 -48.71
N HIS A 49 11.95 18.60 -48.00
CA HIS A 49 12.08 19.98 -48.47
C HIS A 49 12.48 20.93 -47.34
N ALA A 50 13.51 21.73 -47.61
CA ALA A 50 14.09 22.73 -46.72
C ALA A 50 13.67 24.16 -47.09
N ALA A 51 13.67 25.00 -46.06
CA ALA A 51 13.96 26.44 -46.01
C ALA A 51 12.90 27.49 -46.41
N SER A 52 12.58 28.38 -45.46
CA SER A 52 12.68 29.83 -45.69
C SER A 52 13.00 30.59 -44.40
N LYS A 53 13.75 31.68 -44.55
CA LYS A 53 14.40 32.52 -43.53
C LYS A 53 13.46 33.63 -43.02
N GLY A 54 13.70 34.10 -41.80
CA GLY A 54 13.17 35.37 -41.28
C GLY A 54 13.88 35.81 -40.01
N THR A 55 14.78 36.78 -40.15
CA THR A 55 15.57 37.49 -39.13
C THR A 55 14.75 38.48 -38.30
N VAL A 56 15.01 38.62 -37.01
CA VAL A 56 15.00 39.92 -36.30
C VAL A 56 16.11 39.94 -35.24
N GLU A 57 16.82 41.06 -35.22
CA GLU A 57 17.99 41.43 -34.42
C GLU A 57 17.71 41.75 -32.94
N ALA A 58 18.83 41.83 -32.23
CA ALA A 58 19.09 42.01 -30.80
C ALA A 58 18.50 43.25 -30.11
N ALA A 59 18.37 43.13 -28.78
CA ALA A 59 18.89 44.13 -27.85
C ALA A 59 19.35 43.45 -26.55
N ALA A 60 20.61 43.72 -26.19
CA ALA A 60 21.28 43.27 -24.99
C ALA A 60 21.03 44.24 -23.83
N GLU A 61 21.07 43.74 -22.60
CA GLU A 61 21.65 44.49 -21.48
C GLU A 61 22.26 43.53 -20.44
N GLU A 62 23.47 43.86 -20.06
CA GLU A 62 24.44 43.11 -19.26
C GLU A 62 24.46 43.68 -17.83
N LYS A 63 24.66 42.83 -16.80
CA LYS A 63 25.50 43.14 -15.61
C LYS A 63 25.71 41.95 -14.65
N HIS A 64 26.93 41.41 -14.73
CA HIS A 64 27.94 41.23 -13.67
C HIS A 64 27.73 40.38 -12.39
N HIS A 65 28.65 39.40 -12.27
CA HIS A 65 29.35 38.82 -11.10
C HIS A 65 28.54 37.97 -10.10
N ALA A 66 28.97 36.80 -9.62
CA ALA A 66 30.33 36.36 -9.29
C ALA A 66 30.54 34.83 -9.41
N LYS A 67 31.81 34.44 -9.64
CA LYS A 67 32.33 33.06 -9.66
C LYS A 67 32.37 32.46 -8.24
N ALA A 68 31.94 31.21 -8.10
CA ALA A 68 32.47 30.28 -7.10
C ALA A 68 32.77 28.96 -7.82
N GLY A 69 34.06 28.58 -7.85
CA GLY A 69 34.51 27.29 -8.36
C GLY A 69 34.30 26.21 -7.31
N VAL A 70 33.89 25.03 -7.75
CA VAL A 70 33.93 23.79 -6.96
C VAL A 70 34.69 22.75 -7.76
N GLN A 71 35.77 22.25 -7.17
CA GLN A 71 36.61 21.17 -7.70
C GLN A 71 35.80 19.87 -7.74
N ALA A 72 35.84 19.19 -8.89
CA ALA A 72 35.42 17.80 -9.01
C ALA A 72 36.48 16.91 -8.36
N ASN A 73 36.07 16.00 -7.48
CA ASN A 73 36.92 14.96 -6.93
C ASN A 73 36.51 13.63 -7.58
N GLU A 74 37.49 13.00 -8.23
CA GLU A 74 37.38 11.71 -8.90
C GLU A 74 37.11 10.61 -7.87
N THR A 75 36.13 9.75 -8.13
CA THR A 75 35.92 8.52 -7.34
C THR A 75 36.43 7.34 -8.15
N GLU A 76 37.43 6.68 -7.58
CA GLU A 76 38.18 5.55 -8.10
C GLU A 76 37.30 4.28 -8.16
N VAL A 77 37.33 3.61 -9.32
CA VAL A 77 36.59 2.38 -9.62
C VAL A 77 37.45 1.18 -9.21
N LEU A 78 36.94 0.31 -8.34
CA LEU A 78 37.57 -0.99 -8.03
C LEU A 78 37.00 -2.09 -8.96
N PRO A 79 37.82 -3.03 -9.48
CA PRO A 79 37.36 -4.03 -10.43
C PRO A 79 36.80 -5.28 -9.75
N ALA A 80 35.82 -5.89 -10.41
CA ALA A 80 35.31 -7.23 -10.13
C ALA A 80 36.30 -8.30 -10.60
N GLN A 81 36.44 -9.38 -9.84
CA GLN A 81 37.13 -10.61 -10.27
C GLN A 81 36.18 -11.81 -10.25
N GLU A 82 36.39 -12.67 -11.24
CA GLU A 82 35.58 -13.80 -11.70
C GLU A 82 35.65 -15.06 -10.81
N GLN A 83 34.75 -15.97 -11.17
CA GLN A 83 34.35 -17.28 -10.66
C GLN A 83 35.46 -18.33 -10.54
N GLU A 84 35.26 -19.31 -9.65
CA GLU A 84 35.65 -20.70 -9.91
C GLU A 84 34.57 -21.69 -9.42
N ASP A 85 34.13 -22.55 -10.34
CA ASP A 85 33.31 -23.74 -10.15
C ASP A 85 34.14 -24.90 -9.57
N VAL A 86 33.57 -25.67 -8.64
CA VAL A 86 33.95 -27.08 -8.43
C VAL A 86 32.72 -27.92 -8.07
N ALA A 87 32.24 -28.71 -9.03
CA ALA A 87 31.32 -29.82 -8.80
C ALA A 87 32.08 -31.09 -8.37
N LYS A 88 31.56 -31.84 -7.39
CA LYS A 88 31.87 -33.27 -7.20
C LYS A 88 30.66 -34.06 -6.66
N ASP A 89 30.49 -35.22 -7.31
CA ASP A 89 29.58 -36.35 -7.10
C ASP A 89 29.19 -36.70 -5.65
N ALA A 90 27.96 -37.21 -5.48
CA ALA A 90 27.73 -38.63 -5.14
C ALA A 90 26.25 -39.02 -4.99
N SER A 91 25.83 -39.96 -5.87
CA SER A 91 25.02 -41.17 -5.64
C SER A 91 23.64 -41.13 -4.95
N HIS A 92 22.70 -41.76 -5.69
CA HIS A 92 21.38 -42.25 -5.32
C HIS A 92 21.28 -43.08 -4.02
N ALA A 93 20.18 -42.90 -3.30
CA ALA A 93 19.43 -44.00 -2.68
C ALA A 93 17.94 -43.62 -2.58
N ALA A 94 17.09 -44.35 -3.32
CA ALA A 94 15.64 -44.27 -3.22
C ALA A 94 15.16 -45.07 -1.99
N THR A 95 14.26 -44.50 -1.20
CA THR A 95 13.40 -45.26 -0.28
C THR A 95 11.98 -44.69 -0.31
N THR A 96 11.04 -45.61 -0.19
CA THR A 96 9.60 -45.56 -0.43
C THR A 96 8.78 -45.20 0.83
N GLY A 97 7.56 -44.69 0.62
CA GLY A 97 6.49 -44.56 1.63
C GLY A 97 6.38 -43.14 2.19
N ASP A 98 5.22 -42.54 2.43
CA ASP A 98 3.85 -43.05 2.50
C ASP A 98 2.92 -41.83 2.33
N THR A 99 1.85 -41.96 1.53
CA THR A 99 0.84 -40.90 1.39
C THR A 99 -0.10 -40.94 2.58
N ALA A 100 0.00 -39.94 3.46
CA ALA A 100 -1.00 -39.67 4.49
C ALA A 100 -1.75 -38.39 4.16
N ALA A 101 -3.06 -38.53 3.99
CA ALA A 101 -4.02 -37.46 3.81
C ALA A 101 -3.94 -36.47 4.98
N ILE A 102 -3.89 -35.18 4.65
CA ILE A 102 -4.09 -34.11 5.64
C ILE A 102 -5.60 -33.87 5.69
N GLU A 103 -6.24 -34.42 6.72
CA GLU A 103 -7.58 -34.01 7.15
C GLU A 103 -7.55 -32.53 7.55
N THR A 104 -8.37 -31.73 6.89
CA THR A 104 -8.66 -30.35 7.28
C THR A 104 -9.45 -30.38 8.58
N GLN A 105 -8.80 -30.07 9.69
CA GLN A 105 -9.48 -29.83 10.97
C GLN A 105 -10.21 -28.49 10.94
N GLU A 106 -11.43 -28.56 11.45
CA GLU A 106 -12.47 -27.55 11.51
C GLU A 106 -12.08 -26.29 12.30
N ALA A 107 -12.77 -25.20 11.95
CA ALA A 107 -12.75 -23.86 12.52
C ALA A 107 -12.48 -23.82 14.03
N HIS A 108 -11.41 -23.12 14.40
CA HIS A 108 -11.25 -22.59 15.75
C HIS A 108 -11.69 -21.14 15.76
N ALA A 109 -12.73 -20.91 16.56
CA ALA A 109 -13.24 -19.64 17.01
C ALA A 109 -12.13 -18.62 17.29
N VAL A 110 -12.47 -17.34 17.05
CA VAL A 110 -11.80 -16.13 17.54
C VAL A 110 -10.92 -16.46 18.74
N ALA A 111 -9.61 -16.53 18.49
CA ALA A 111 -8.63 -16.79 19.52
C ALA A 111 -8.61 -15.57 20.44
N ASP A 112 -9.41 -15.68 21.50
CA ASP A 112 -9.09 -15.24 22.84
C ASP A 112 -7.70 -15.79 23.19
N THR A 113 -6.64 -15.18 22.66
CA THR A 113 -5.33 -15.28 23.31
C THR A 113 -5.43 -14.43 24.54
N ALA A 114 -5.96 -15.05 25.59
CA ALA A 114 -6.07 -14.56 26.93
C ALA A 114 -4.69 -14.11 27.43
N HIS A 115 -4.35 -12.86 27.12
CA HIS A 115 -3.39 -12.05 27.84
C HIS A 115 -4.15 -11.53 29.07
N GLU A 116 -4.25 -12.35 30.12
CA GLU A 116 -4.73 -11.99 31.47
C GLU A 116 -5.75 -10.83 31.53
N GLY A 117 -6.96 -10.98 30.96
CA GLY A 117 -8.11 -10.10 31.24
C GLY A 117 -7.93 -8.58 31.05
N LYS A 118 -6.89 -8.14 30.34
CA LYS A 118 -6.57 -6.73 30.13
C LYS A 118 -7.13 -6.28 28.79
N ASP A 119 -7.76 -5.10 28.74
CA ASP A 119 -8.27 -4.52 27.49
C ASP A 119 -7.08 -4.32 26.53
N PRO A 120 -7.08 -4.88 25.30
CA PRO A 120 -5.95 -4.75 24.38
C PRO A 120 -5.71 -3.30 23.92
N PHE A 121 -6.68 -2.40 24.12
CA PHE A 121 -6.55 -0.97 23.89
C PHE A 121 -6.08 -0.19 25.14
N GLU A 122 -5.82 -0.87 26.26
CA GLU A 122 -5.37 -0.18 27.47
C GLU A 122 -4.02 0.50 27.27
N GLY A 123 -3.94 1.80 27.60
CA GLY A 123 -2.74 2.62 27.38
C GLY A 123 -2.66 3.27 25.99
N LYS A 124 -3.58 2.93 25.07
CA LYS A 124 -3.76 3.66 23.81
C LYS A 124 -4.53 4.97 24.05
N PRO A 125 -4.29 6.00 23.22
CA PRO A 125 -5.21 7.14 23.18
C PRO A 125 -6.62 6.65 22.79
N SER A 126 -7.65 7.34 23.26
CA SER A 126 -9.00 7.13 22.74
C SER A 126 -9.06 7.45 21.23
N PRO A 127 -10.07 6.96 20.50
CA PRO A 127 -10.20 7.26 19.08
C PRO A 127 -10.20 8.78 18.77
N ASP A 128 -10.90 9.58 19.58
CA ASP A 128 -10.96 11.03 19.41
C ASP A 128 -9.61 11.70 19.67
N GLU A 129 -8.85 11.20 20.66
CA GLU A 129 -7.49 11.68 20.94
C GLU A 129 -6.53 11.34 19.80
N ALA A 130 -6.60 10.12 19.27
CA ALA A 130 -5.80 9.70 18.12
C ALA A 130 -6.10 10.55 16.87
N ILE A 131 -7.38 10.80 16.56
CA ILE A 131 -7.78 11.73 15.49
C ILE A 131 -7.25 13.14 15.77
N SER A 132 -7.30 13.60 17.03
CA SER A 132 -6.74 14.90 17.42
C SER A 132 -5.23 14.98 17.20
N LEU A 133 -4.49 13.91 17.52
CA LEU A 133 -3.04 13.83 17.29
C LEU A 133 -2.72 13.94 15.80
N LEU A 134 -3.41 13.19 14.94
CA LEU A 134 -3.26 13.25 13.48
C LEU A 134 -3.57 14.65 12.95
N LYS A 135 -4.69 15.26 13.36
CA LYS A 135 -5.07 16.64 12.98
C LYS A 135 -4.01 17.66 13.36
N LYS A 136 -3.52 17.61 14.59
CA LYS A 136 -2.46 18.52 15.08
C LYS A 136 -1.14 18.29 14.35
N GLY A 137 -0.83 17.05 14.01
CA GLY A 137 0.34 16.69 13.22
C GLY A 137 0.31 17.28 11.82
N ASN A 138 -0.82 17.14 11.11
CA ASN A 138 -1.01 17.77 9.81
C ASN A 138 -1.00 19.30 9.87
N GLN A 139 -1.56 19.89 10.92
CA GLN A 139 -1.42 21.33 11.14
C GLN A 139 0.04 21.75 11.25
N ARG A 140 0.87 21.03 12.03
CA ARG A 140 2.31 21.34 12.10
C ARG A 140 2.99 21.20 10.75
N PHE A 141 2.69 20.14 10.00
CA PHE A 141 3.24 19.92 8.66
C PHE A 141 2.94 21.10 7.71
N VAL A 142 1.67 21.49 7.59
CA VAL A 142 1.21 22.57 6.69
C VAL A 142 1.83 23.93 7.06
N HIS A 143 2.05 24.20 8.34
CA HIS A 143 2.66 25.45 8.80
C HIS A 143 4.20 25.44 8.76
N GLY A 144 4.84 24.33 8.37
CA GLY A 144 6.29 24.19 8.40
C GLY A 144 6.87 24.09 9.81
N GLU A 145 6.08 23.61 10.77
CA GLU A 145 6.38 23.52 12.21
C GLU A 145 6.49 22.05 12.68
N SER A 146 6.74 21.11 11.76
CA SER A 146 6.93 19.69 12.06
C SER A 146 7.94 19.48 13.19
N ALA A 147 7.53 18.74 14.22
CA ALA A 147 8.36 18.42 15.36
C ALA A 147 9.24 17.19 15.12
N HIS A 148 8.92 16.39 14.10
CA HIS A 148 9.56 15.11 13.79
C HIS A 148 9.65 14.19 15.00
N PRO A 149 8.51 13.93 15.70
CA PRO A 149 8.53 13.08 16.87
C PRO A 149 8.98 11.68 16.48
N HIS A 150 9.71 11.02 17.38
CA HIS A 150 10.07 9.60 17.22
C HIS A 150 10.89 9.29 15.94
N MET A 151 11.52 10.29 15.33
CA MET A 151 12.40 10.18 14.15
C MET A 151 13.88 10.27 14.56
N ASN A 152 14.26 9.58 15.63
CA ASN A 152 15.62 9.60 16.16
C ASN A 152 16.18 8.19 16.36
N LEU A 153 17.50 8.10 16.55
CA LEU A 153 18.20 6.82 16.72
C LEU A 153 17.67 6.01 17.91
N ALA A 154 17.26 6.66 19.00
CA ALA A 154 16.73 5.95 20.16
C ALA A 154 15.42 5.21 19.82
N ARG A 155 14.49 5.86 19.11
CA ARG A 155 13.28 5.19 18.63
C ARG A 155 13.58 4.10 17.61
N LEU A 156 14.56 4.29 16.73
CA LEU A 156 14.99 3.24 15.79
C LEU A 156 15.47 1.99 16.53
N LEU A 157 16.29 2.15 17.57
CA LEU A 157 16.76 1.02 18.40
C LEU A 157 15.60 0.35 19.14
N GLN A 158 14.65 1.14 19.65
CA GLN A 158 13.44 0.66 20.32
C GLN A 158 12.59 -0.22 19.38
N ALA A 159 12.45 0.17 18.11
CA ALA A 159 11.72 -0.61 17.11
C ALA A 159 12.35 -1.98 16.81
N GLY A 160 13.64 -2.17 17.11
CA GLY A 160 14.31 -3.47 17.01
C GLY A 160 14.02 -4.42 18.17
N SER A 161 13.39 -3.94 19.25
CA SER A 161 13.19 -4.71 20.49
C SER A 161 11.76 -4.72 21.03
N GLU A 162 10.89 -3.82 20.56
CA GLU A 162 9.52 -3.65 21.05
C GLU A 162 8.48 -3.91 19.95
N ASN A 163 7.23 -4.19 20.35
CA ASN A 163 6.15 -4.40 19.40
C ASN A 163 5.55 -3.04 18.98
N GLN A 164 5.35 -2.82 17.68
CA GLN A 164 4.65 -1.64 17.19
C GLN A 164 3.25 -1.47 17.83
N GLY A 165 2.59 -2.59 18.17
CA GLY A 165 1.31 -2.63 18.87
C GLY A 165 1.31 -1.98 20.25
N ASP A 166 2.47 -1.70 20.85
CA ASP A 166 2.56 -0.92 22.10
C ASP A 166 2.51 0.59 21.83
N HIS A 167 2.82 1.04 20.61
CA HIS A 167 3.05 2.45 20.26
C HIS A 167 2.03 3.03 19.29
N ALA A 168 1.64 2.26 18.25
CA ALA A 168 0.83 2.79 17.16
C ALA A 168 -0.54 3.24 17.63
N TYR A 169 -0.98 4.41 17.17
CA TYR A 169 -2.27 5.00 17.55
C TYR A 169 -3.25 5.13 16.38
N ALA A 170 -2.83 4.79 15.16
CA ALA A 170 -3.69 4.81 13.99
C ALA A 170 -3.25 3.77 12.97
N THR A 171 -4.23 3.15 12.31
CA THR A 171 -4.05 2.50 11.02
C THR A 171 -4.46 3.47 9.93
N VAL A 172 -3.66 3.61 8.88
CA VAL A 172 -3.94 4.49 7.74
C VAL A 172 -3.79 3.70 6.46
N ILE A 173 -4.87 3.60 5.69
CA ILE A 173 -4.82 3.14 4.29
C ILE A 173 -4.82 4.35 3.35
N THR A 174 -3.90 4.38 2.41
CA THR A 174 -3.79 5.48 1.44
C THR A 174 -3.23 5.04 0.09
N CYS A 175 -3.07 6.01 -0.82
CA CYS A 175 -2.55 5.78 -2.15
C CYS A 175 -1.05 5.51 -2.16
N SER A 176 -0.58 4.68 -3.09
CA SER A 176 0.85 4.52 -3.40
C SER A 176 1.51 5.79 -3.97
N ASP A 177 0.74 6.84 -4.27
CA ASP A 177 1.22 8.13 -4.77
C ASP A 177 2.30 8.72 -3.83
N SER A 178 3.47 9.02 -4.37
CA SER A 178 4.63 9.50 -3.60
C SER A 178 4.41 10.89 -2.99
N ARG A 179 3.40 11.64 -3.45
CA ARG A 179 3.02 12.95 -2.91
C ARG A 179 2.25 12.84 -1.59
N VAL A 180 1.93 11.62 -1.14
CA VAL A 180 1.23 11.34 0.13
C VAL A 180 2.15 10.61 1.13
N PRO A 181 3.20 11.28 1.67
CA PRO A 181 4.08 10.69 2.66
C PRO A 181 3.43 10.69 4.06
N VAL A 182 2.72 9.61 4.40
CA VAL A 182 1.83 9.49 5.59
C VAL A 182 2.47 9.99 6.89
N GLU A 183 3.67 9.51 7.23
CA GLU A 183 4.36 9.87 8.45
C GLU A 183 4.72 11.35 8.48
N ALA A 184 5.12 11.91 7.34
CA ALA A 184 5.44 13.33 7.23
C ALA A 184 4.19 14.22 7.32
N ILE A 185 3.13 13.91 6.57
CA ILE A 185 1.90 14.73 6.53
C ILE A 185 1.14 14.71 7.86
N PHE A 186 1.34 13.70 8.70
CA PHE A 186 0.79 13.64 10.06
C PHE A 186 1.82 13.98 11.14
N ASP A 187 3.03 14.40 10.76
CA ASP A 187 4.16 14.66 11.67
C ASP A 187 4.28 13.58 12.76
N ALA A 188 4.30 12.33 12.31
CA ALA A 188 4.44 11.11 13.07
C ALA A 188 5.81 10.47 12.82
N GLY A 189 6.20 9.50 13.65
CA GLY A 189 7.47 8.81 13.51
C GLY A 189 7.37 7.29 13.51
N ILE A 190 8.50 6.67 13.79
CA ILE A 190 8.66 5.21 13.77
C ILE A 190 7.75 4.56 14.82
N MET A 191 6.98 3.55 14.38
CA MET A 191 5.94 2.82 15.15
C MET A 191 4.68 3.60 15.54
N ASP A 192 4.51 4.86 15.12
CA ASP A 192 3.35 5.67 15.52
C ASP A 192 2.08 5.36 14.71
N ILE A 193 2.24 4.97 13.44
CA ILE A 193 1.15 4.70 12.50
C ILE A 193 1.41 3.35 11.81
N PHE A 194 0.37 2.53 11.71
CA PHE A 194 0.37 1.32 10.87
C PHE A 194 -0.13 1.70 9.46
N VAL A 195 0.76 1.66 8.46
CA VAL A 195 0.50 2.26 7.14
C VAL A 195 0.31 1.19 6.08
N ILE A 196 -0.76 1.33 5.29
CA ILE A 196 -1.10 0.49 4.15
C ILE A 196 -1.17 1.39 2.92
N ARG A 197 -0.45 1.05 1.84
CA ARG A 197 -0.40 1.86 0.62
C ARG A 197 -0.65 1.01 -0.62
N VAL A 198 -1.71 1.37 -1.35
CA VAL A 198 -2.08 0.73 -2.62
C VAL A 198 -2.57 1.81 -3.60
N ALA A 199 -2.36 1.66 -4.90
CA ALA A 199 -2.82 2.66 -5.86
C ALA A 199 -4.35 2.82 -5.76
N GLY A 200 -4.82 4.08 -5.67
CA GLY A 200 -6.24 4.38 -5.50
C GLY A 200 -6.81 4.04 -4.12
N ASN A 201 -5.98 3.72 -3.13
CA ASN A 201 -6.40 3.38 -1.76
C ASN A 201 -7.58 2.37 -1.71
N VAL A 202 -7.57 1.41 -2.64
CA VAL A 202 -8.57 0.36 -2.76
C VAL A 202 -8.59 -0.54 -1.53
N CYS A 203 -9.74 -1.11 -1.19
CA CYS A 203 -9.90 -1.99 -0.04
C CYS A 203 -10.22 -3.40 -0.54
N ASP A 204 -9.25 -4.10 -1.13
CA ASP A 204 -9.41 -5.49 -1.57
C ASP A 204 -8.94 -6.48 -0.48
N VAL A 205 -8.83 -7.77 -0.81
CA VAL A 205 -8.49 -8.85 0.14
C VAL A 205 -7.24 -8.54 0.97
N ASP A 206 -6.13 -8.16 0.33
CA ASP A 206 -4.86 -7.92 1.02
C ASP A 206 -4.90 -6.65 1.89
N GLU A 207 -5.58 -5.60 1.41
CA GLU A 207 -5.73 -4.37 2.17
C GLU A 207 -6.68 -4.54 3.36
N ARG A 208 -7.81 -5.24 3.17
CA ARG A 208 -8.74 -5.56 4.27
C ARG A 208 -8.05 -6.41 5.33
N GLY A 209 -7.31 -7.46 4.94
CA GLY A 209 -6.53 -8.26 5.88
C GLY A 209 -5.47 -7.45 6.63
N SER A 210 -4.83 -6.50 5.94
CA SER A 210 -3.87 -5.59 6.58
C SER A 210 -4.56 -4.62 7.55
N ILE A 211 -5.74 -4.12 7.21
CA ILE A 211 -6.56 -3.29 8.12
C ILE A 211 -6.95 -4.10 9.35
N GLU A 212 -7.45 -5.32 9.18
CA GLU A 212 -7.80 -6.21 10.28
C GLU A 212 -6.61 -6.44 11.21
N TYR A 213 -5.42 -6.66 10.65
CA TYR A 213 -4.20 -6.78 11.45
C TYR A 213 -3.89 -5.51 12.24
N GLY A 214 -3.97 -4.35 11.61
CA GLY A 214 -3.77 -3.05 12.28
C GLY A 214 -4.77 -2.81 13.43
N LEU A 215 -6.03 -3.16 13.21
CA LEU A 215 -7.10 -2.93 14.17
C LEU A 215 -7.13 -3.98 15.30
N ALA A 216 -6.99 -5.26 14.98
CA ALA A 216 -7.19 -6.37 15.91
C ALA A 216 -5.90 -6.91 16.55
N HIS A 217 -4.73 -6.66 15.95
CA HIS A 217 -3.45 -7.16 16.46
C HIS A 217 -2.48 -6.04 16.85
N VAL A 218 -2.46 -4.92 16.11
CA VAL A 218 -1.72 -3.72 16.51
C VAL A 218 -2.55 -2.84 17.46
N ASN A 219 -3.86 -3.12 17.58
CA ASN A 219 -4.81 -2.45 18.47
C ASN A 219 -4.86 -0.94 18.27
N THR A 220 -4.81 -0.48 17.01
CA THR A 220 -4.94 0.95 16.72
C THR A 220 -6.40 1.38 16.90
N PRO A 221 -6.70 2.42 17.70
CA PRO A 221 -8.06 2.87 17.99
C PRO A 221 -8.75 3.60 16.83
N VAL A 222 -8.03 3.88 15.73
CA VAL A 222 -8.54 4.63 14.58
C VAL A 222 -8.07 3.98 13.28
N LEU A 223 -8.99 3.85 12.32
CA LEU A 223 -8.69 3.65 10.91
C LEU A 223 -8.95 4.95 10.16
N VAL A 224 -7.96 5.42 9.41
CA VAL A 224 -8.13 6.50 8.43
C VAL A 224 -8.08 5.92 7.02
N VAL A 225 -9.16 6.08 6.27
CA VAL A 225 -9.21 5.82 4.82
C VAL A 225 -8.91 7.14 4.12
N LEU A 226 -7.64 7.31 3.70
CA LEU A 226 -7.09 8.56 3.20
C LEU A 226 -6.95 8.53 1.68
N GLY A 227 -7.90 9.15 0.98
CA GLY A 227 -7.76 9.50 -0.42
C GLY A 227 -6.97 10.80 -0.60
N HIS A 228 -6.74 11.21 -1.84
CA HIS A 228 -6.05 12.47 -2.13
C HIS A 228 -6.51 13.13 -3.42
N THR A 229 -6.35 14.45 -3.52
CA THR A 229 -6.63 15.19 -4.75
C THR A 229 -5.68 14.76 -5.87
N GLN A 230 -6.14 14.85 -7.12
CA GLN A 230 -5.37 14.45 -8.31
C GLN A 230 -4.90 12.98 -8.28
N CYS A 231 -5.75 12.07 -7.77
CA CYS A 231 -5.45 10.64 -7.72
C CYS A 231 -5.44 10.01 -9.12
N GLY A 232 -4.26 9.58 -9.58
CA GLY A 232 -4.08 9.01 -10.92
C GLY A 232 -4.94 7.76 -11.18
N ALA A 233 -5.14 6.90 -10.17
CA ALA A 233 -5.97 5.72 -10.31
C ALA A 233 -7.45 6.09 -10.54
N VAL A 234 -8.02 6.97 -9.70
CA VAL A 234 -9.41 7.42 -9.85
C VAL A 234 -9.60 8.20 -11.15
N THR A 235 -8.64 9.06 -11.54
CA THR A 235 -8.64 9.76 -12.82
C THR A 235 -8.68 8.78 -14.00
N ALA A 236 -7.79 7.78 -14.02
CA ALA A 236 -7.72 6.80 -15.10
C ALA A 236 -9.02 5.98 -15.23
N VAL A 237 -9.62 5.59 -14.11
CA VAL A 237 -10.90 4.88 -14.11
C VAL A 237 -12.04 5.77 -14.59
N THR A 238 -12.06 7.04 -14.18
CA THR A 238 -13.04 8.03 -14.65
C THR A 238 -12.94 8.20 -16.17
N GLN A 239 -11.73 8.37 -16.70
CA GLN A 239 -11.50 8.46 -18.14
C GLN A 239 -11.95 7.19 -18.87
N ALA A 240 -11.66 6.02 -18.33
CA ALA A 240 -12.10 4.74 -18.90
C ALA A 240 -13.63 4.63 -18.97
N VAL A 241 -14.34 4.99 -17.88
CA VAL A 241 -15.81 4.99 -17.83
C VAL A 241 -16.42 5.98 -18.82
N LEU A 242 -15.76 7.11 -19.07
CA LEU A 242 -16.16 8.11 -20.06
C LEU A 242 -15.82 7.73 -21.51
N GLY A 243 -15.18 6.57 -21.74
CA GLY A 243 -14.82 6.10 -23.08
C GLY A 243 -13.47 6.62 -23.59
N HIS A 244 -12.62 7.15 -22.70
CA HIS A 244 -11.27 7.62 -22.98
C HIS A 244 -10.18 6.69 -22.43
N GLY A 245 -10.52 5.43 -22.14
CA GLY A 245 -9.60 4.45 -21.60
C GLY A 245 -8.51 4.01 -22.59
N HIS A 246 -7.39 3.52 -22.04
CA HIS A 246 -6.31 2.91 -22.78
C HIS A 246 -6.10 1.46 -22.31
N ALA A 247 -5.37 0.67 -23.09
CA ALA A 247 -4.99 -0.68 -22.68
C ALA A 247 -4.18 -0.61 -21.38
N LEU A 248 -4.60 -1.40 -20.39
CA LEU A 248 -3.93 -1.50 -19.09
C LEU A 248 -2.99 -2.71 -19.08
N GLU A 249 -1.89 -2.61 -18.33
CA GLU A 249 -1.00 -3.72 -18.06
C GLU A 249 -1.73 -4.82 -17.28
N ARG A 250 -1.27 -6.07 -17.44
CA ARG A 250 -1.93 -7.30 -16.98
C ARG A 250 -2.57 -7.25 -15.58
N ASN A 251 -1.92 -6.63 -14.60
CA ASN A 251 -2.35 -6.65 -13.19
C ASN A 251 -3.18 -5.44 -12.78
N ILE A 252 -3.23 -4.37 -13.59
CA ILE A 252 -3.97 -3.14 -13.25
C ILE A 252 -5.49 -3.36 -13.27
N PRO A 253 -6.09 -4.14 -14.20
CA PRO A 253 -7.55 -4.37 -14.24
C PRO A 253 -8.15 -4.75 -12.88
N ALA A 254 -7.58 -5.74 -12.18
CA ALA A 254 -8.08 -6.17 -10.88
C ALA A 254 -8.04 -5.05 -9.82
N LEU A 255 -7.02 -4.18 -9.89
CA LEU A 255 -6.93 -3.03 -8.99
C LEU A 255 -8.00 -1.97 -9.31
N VAL A 256 -8.23 -1.67 -10.58
CA VAL A 256 -9.20 -0.64 -10.98
C VAL A 256 -10.65 -1.09 -10.88
N ASP A 257 -10.92 -2.40 -10.91
CA ASP A 257 -12.26 -2.97 -10.76
C ASP A 257 -12.91 -2.55 -9.43
N ASN A 258 -12.11 -2.36 -8.37
CA ASN A 258 -12.55 -1.85 -7.07
C ASN A 258 -12.95 -0.35 -7.09
N ILE A 259 -12.50 0.42 -8.08
CA ILE A 259 -12.73 1.89 -8.17
C ILE A 259 -13.95 2.20 -9.07
N ILE A 260 -14.24 1.35 -10.06
CA ILE A 260 -15.33 1.55 -11.02
C ILE A 260 -16.69 1.80 -10.33
N PRO A 261 -17.10 1.06 -9.28
CA PRO A 261 -18.38 1.29 -8.60
C PRO A 261 -18.47 2.71 -8.02
N ALA A 262 -17.40 3.19 -7.39
CA ALA A 262 -17.34 4.52 -6.80
C ALA A 262 -17.49 5.63 -7.86
N VAL A 263 -16.79 5.50 -9.00
CA VAL A 263 -16.90 6.45 -10.12
C VAL A 263 -18.33 6.50 -10.66
N LYS A 264 -18.92 5.33 -10.92
CA LYS A 264 -20.30 5.25 -11.43
C LYS A 264 -21.32 5.84 -10.45
N LYS A 265 -21.13 5.60 -9.15
CA LYS A 265 -21.98 6.15 -8.10
C LYS A 265 -21.85 7.67 -8.01
N ALA A 266 -20.63 8.20 -8.02
CA ALA A 266 -20.41 9.65 -8.07
C ALA A 266 -21.11 10.31 -9.28
N MET A 267 -20.99 9.72 -10.48
CA MET A 267 -21.69 10.21 -11.67
C MET A 267 -23.22 10.13 -11.56
N ALA A 268 -23.75 9.11 -10.90
CA ALA A 268 -25.19 8.93 -10.69
C ALA A 268 -25.75 9.92 -9.65
N ASP A 269 -25.00 10.19 -8.59
CA ASP A 269 -25.37 11.11 -7.52
C ASP A 269 -25.21 12.58 -7.92
N HIS A 270 -24.37 12.87 -8.93
CA HIS A 270 -24.09 14.20 -9.46
C HIS A 270 -24.30 14.29 -10.99
N PRO A 271 -25.52 14.07 -11.50
CA PRO A 271 -25.79 14.09 -12.95
C PRO A 271 -25.57 15.45 -13.61
N GLU A 272 -25.49 16.53 -12.82
CA GLU A 272 -25.18 17.87 -13.28
C GLU A 272 -23.70 18.11 -13.60
N ILE A 273 -22.79 17.28 -13.07
CA ILE A 273 -21.34 17.38 -13.27
C ILE A 273 -20.95 16.48 -14.45
N GLN A 274 -20.17 17.02 -15.39
CA GLN A 274 -19.83 16.33 -16.64
C GLN A 274 -18.33 16.17 -16.82
N GLY A 275 -17.95 15.13 -17.56
CA GLY A 275 -16.55 14.90 -17.92
C GLY A 275 -15.66 14.66 -16.70
N GLU A 276 -14.44 15.18 -16.74
CA GLU A 276 -13.43 15.00 -15.68
C GLU A 276 -13.69 15.85 -14.44
N ASP A 277 -14.63 16.79 -14.48
CA ASP A 277 -15.02 17.59 -13.30
C ASP A 277 -15.66 16.73 -12.20
N ILE A 278 -16.05 15.48 -12.51
CA ILE A 278 -16.57 14.50 -11.53
C ILE A 278 -15.46 13.88 -10.65
N ILE A 279 -14.19 13.99 -11.05
CA ILE A 279 -13.08 13.29 -10.37
C ILE A 279 -13.01 13.60 -8.87
N PRO A 280 -13.17 14.85 -8.38
CA PRO A 280 -13.17 15.12 -6.95
C PRO A 280 -14.27 14.37 -6.18
N MET A 281 -15.45 14.22 -6.78
CA MET A 281 -16.58 13.49 -6.20
C MET A 281 -16.31 11.99 -6.23
N ALA A 282 -15.72 11.49 -7.32
CA ALA A 282 -15.30 10.10 -7.43
C ALA A 282 -14.20 9.73 -6.41
N ILE A 283 -13.27 10.64 -6.11
CA ILE A 283 -12.24 10.43 -5.07
C ILE A 283 -12.90 10.29 -3.70
N GLU A 284 -13.83 11.19 -3.36
CA GLU A 284 -14.55 11.10 -2.09
C GLU A 284 -15.42 9.82 -2.03
N GLU A 285 -16.10 9.48 -3.12
CA GLU A 285 -16.94 8.28 -3.18
C GLU A 285 -16.11 6.98 -3.15
N ASN A 286 -14.87 6.99 -3.64
CA ASN A 286 -13.95 5.86 -3.54
C ASN A 286 -13.58 5.57 -2.08
N ILE A 287 -13.42 6.60 -1.25
CA ILE A 287 -13.24 6.44 0.20
C ILE A 287 -14.48 5.79 0.83
N TRP A 288 -15.67 6.28 0.50
CA TRP A 288 -16.92 5.76 1.07
C TRP A 288 -17.22 4.33 0.63
N THR A 289 -16.99 4.03 -0.66
CA THR A 289 -17.14 2.69 -1.21
C THR A 289 -16.17 1.72 -0.55
N GLY A 290 -14.90 2.10 -0.37
CA GLY A 290 -13.92 1.27 0.35
C GLY A 290 -14.30 1.00 1.82
N ILE A 291 -14.88 1.99 2.52
CA ILE A 291 -15.41 1.80 3.88
C ILE A 291 -16.61 0.85 3.88
N GLU A 292 -17.53 0.99 2.92
CA GLU A 292 -18.69 0.10 2.78
C GLU A 292 -18.26 -1.35 2.48
N GLU A 293 -17.32 -1.55 1.56
CA GLU A 293 -16.76 -2.87 1.22
C GLU A 293 -16.00 -3.50 2.39
N LEU A 294 -15.16 -2.72 3.08
CA LEU A 294 -14.51 -3.17 4.31
C LEU A 294 -15.54 -3.63 5.33
N PHE A 295 -16.59 -2.85 5.55
CA PHE A 295 -17.65 -3.28 6.44
C PHE A 295 -18.41 -4.47 5.89
N MET A 296 -18.66 -4.64 4.60
CA MET A 296 -19.34 -5.84 4.08
C MET A 296 -18.54 -7.12 4.36
N GLU A 297 -17.22 -7.06 4.18
CA GLU A 297 -16.35 -8.24 4.14
C GLU A 297 -15.58 -8.52 5.44
N SER A 298 -15.48 -7.54 6.37
CA SER A 298 -14.71 -7.68 7.61
C SER A 298 -15.59 -7.67 8.87
N PRO A 299 -16.03 -8.84 9.36
CA PRO A 299 -16.69 -8.94 10.65
C PRO A 299 -15.84 -8.43 11.81
N ALA A 300 -14.52 -8.63 11.75
CA ALA A 300 -13.59 -8.18 12.78
C ALA A 300 -13.62 -6.65 12.91
N THR A 301 -13.53 -5.94 11.79
CA THR A 301 -13.61 -4.47 11.78
C THR A 301 -14.98 -4.00 12.28
N ARG A 302 -16.08 -4.55 11.75
CA ARG A 302 -17.43 -4.14 12.18
C ARG A 302 -17.64 -4.31 13.68
N ASN A 303 -17.20 -5.43 14.25
CA ASN A 303 -17.36 -5.71 15.68
C ASN A 303 -16.58 -4.70 16.55
N LEU A 304 -15.36 -4.35 16.16
CA LEU A 304 -14.56 -3.34 16.88
C LEU A 304 -15.20 -1.95 16.84
N VAL A 305 -15.78 -1.56 15.69
CA VAL A 305 -16.48 -0.28 15.54
C VAL A 305 -17.79 -0.28 16.32
N ALA A 306 -18.59 -1.34 16.22
CA ALA A 306 -19.85 -1.48 16.96
C ALA A 306 -19.64 -1.48 18.48
N ALA A 307 -18.51 -2.03 18.96
CA ALA A 307 -18.11 -2.00 20.36
C ALA A 307 -17.56 -0.63 20.83
N GLY A 308 -17.40 0.34 19.92
CA GLY A 308 -16.82 1.66 20.22
C GLY A 308 -15.33 1.62 20.55
N LYS A 309 -14.63 0.53 20.18
CA LYS A 309 -13.18 0.38 20.38
C LYS A 309 -12.37 1.05 19.28
N VAL A 310 -12.91 1.06 18.07
CA VAL A 310 -12.29 1.66 16.89
C VAL A 310 -13.23 2.66 16.24
N THR A 311 -12.67 3.78 15.76
CA THR A 311 -13.38 4.71 14.86
C THR A 311 -12.82 4.61 13.44
N VAL A 312 -13.69 4.50 12.44
CA VAL A 312 -13.32 4.60 11.02
C VAL A 312 -13.65 5.99 10.49
N VAL A 313 -12.66 6.69 9.94
CA VAL A 313 -12.82 8.03 9.35
C VAL A 313 -12.32 8.08 7.92
N GLY A 314 -13.10 8.72 7.05
CA GLY A 314 -12.67 9.09 5.70
C GLY A 314 -11.99 10.46 5.69
N ALA A 315 -10.98 10.63 4.85
CA ALA A 315 -10.29 11.91 4.68
C ALA A 315 -9.72 12.07 3.26
N VAL A 316 -9.62 13.31 2.80
CA VAL A 316 -8.97 13.66 1.52
C VAL A 316 -7.79 14.58 1.80
N TYR A 317 -6.59 14.13 1.44
CA TYR A 317 -5.37 14.94 1.46
C TYR A 317 -5.27 15.78 0.18
N ASP A 318 -5.00 17.08 0.33
CA ASP A 318 -4.69 17.94 -0.81
C ASP A 318 -3.19 17.86 -1.14
N VAL A 319 -2.85 17.32 -2.32
CA VAL A 319 -1.45 17.15 -2.73
C VAL A 319 -0.72 18.46 -3.06
N GLY A 320 -1.45 19.55 -3.27
CA GLY A 320 -0.89 20.87 -3.57
C GLY A 320 -0.74 21.75 -2.33
N GLU A 321 -1.64 21.62 -1.35
CA GLU A 321 -1.67 22.45 -0.14
C GLU A 321 -1.14 21.72 1.11
N GLY A 322 -1.13 20.39 1.11
CA GLY A 322 -0.75 19.57 2.26
C GLY A 322 -1.84 19.45 3.33
N THR A 323 -2.99 20.10 3.15
CA THR A 323 -4.11 20.08 4.10
C THR A 323 -4.92 18.80 3.98
N ILE A 324 -5.59 18.41 5.07
CA ILE A 324 -6.49 17.25 5.08
C ILE A 324 -7.93 17.70 5.35
N LYS A 325 -8.82 17.44 4.37
CA LYS A 325 -10.27 17.52 4.54
C LYS A 325 -10.76 16.24 5.19
N TRP A 326 -11.09 16.33 6.48
CA TRP A 326 -11.74 15.23 7.20
C TRP A 326 -13.22 15.17 6.80
N LEU A 327 -13.68 13.98 6.40
CA LEU A 327 -15.04 13.78 5.97
C LEU A 327 -15.99 13.55 7.18
N PRO A 328 -17.31 13.74 7.02
CA PRO A 328 -18.27 13.56 8.12
C PRO A 328 -18.21 12.15 8.71
N GLN A 329 -17.86 12.04 9.99
CA GLN A 329 -17.70 10.75 10.68
C GLN A 329 -19.03 10.00 10.82
N GLU A 330 -20.14 10.74 10.84
CA GLU A 330 -21.50 10.22 10.93
C GLU A 330 -21.81 9.28 9.75
N LYS A 331 -21.27 9.59 8.56
CA LYS A 331 -21.46 8.78 7.36
C LYS A 331 -20.84 7.38 7.51
N SER A 332 -19.70 7.22 8.20
CA SER A 332 -19.15 5.90 8.51
C SER A 332 -20.13 5.07 9.35
N MET A 333 -20.79 5.69 10.35
CA MET A 333 -21.76 5.00 11.21
C MET A 333 -23.06 4.66 10.47
N GLU A 334 -23.49 5.53 9.56
CA GLU A 334 -24.63 5.25 8.66
C GLU A 334 -24.35 4.05 7.75
N ILE A 335 -23.15 3.99 7.16
CA ILE A 335 -22.71 2.85 6.34
C ILE A 335 -22.68 1.58 7.20
N LEU A 336 -22.09 1.62 8.40
CA LEU A 336 -22.06 0.46 9.30
C LEU A 336 -23.47 -0.06 9.58
N LYS A 337 -24.41 0.84 9.92
CA LYS A 337 -25.79 0.46 10.19
C LYS A 337 -26.45 -0.19 8.97
N LYS A 338 -26.27 0.38 7.77
CA LYS A 338 -26.79 -0.16 6.51
C LYS A 338 -26.22 -1.55 6.24
N VAL A 339 -24.92 -1.74 6.43
CA VAL A 339 -24.25 -3.03 6.24
C VAL A 339 -24.73 -4.07 7.25
N GLU A 340 -24.94 -3.69 8.52
CA GLU A 340 -25.48 -4.59 9.54
C GLU A 340 -26.90 -5.10 9.21
N GLU A 341 -27.68 -4.34 8.44
CA GLU A 341 -28.99 -4.76 7.94
C GLU A 341 -28.91 -5.64 6.68
N ASN A 342 -27.74 -5.73 6.04
CA ASN A 342 -27.54 -6.51 4.82
C ASN A 342 -27.37 -8.02 5.13
N PRO A 343 -28.20 -8.92 4.56
CA PRO A 343 -28.08 -10.36 4.79
C PRO A 343 -26.85 -11.00 4.12
N ASP A 344 -26.28 -10.35 3.10
CA ASP A 344 -25.14 -10.86 2.33
C ASP A 344 -23.79 -10.47 2.95
N LYS A 345 -23.79 -9.72 4.07
CA LYS A 345 -22.55 -9.38 4.78
C LYS A 345 -21.83 -10.65 5.23
N ALA A 346 -20.50 -10.66 5.16
CA ALA A 346 -19.72 -11.77 5.69
C ALA A 346 -20.04 -11.97 7.18
N VAL A 347 -20.21 -13.21 7.63
CA VAL A 347 -20.39 -13.55 9.04
C VAL A 347 -19.16 -14.29 9.54
N ILE A 348 -18.89 -14.22 10.85
CA ILE A 348 -17.88 -15.09 11.44
C ILE A 348 -18.46 -16.51 11.42
N GLU A 349 -17.89 -17.39 10.60
CA GLU A 349 -18.23 -18.82 10.57
C GLU A 349 -17.72 -19.56 11.82
#